data_AF-A0A952E2P9-F1
#
_entry.id   AF-A0A952E2P9-F1
#
_cell.length_a   1.000
_cell.length_b   1.000
_cell.length_c   1.000
_cell.angle_alpha   90.00
_cell.angle_beta   90.00
_cell.angle_gamma   90.00
#
_symmetry.space_group_name_H-M   'P 1'
#
loop_
_entity.id
_entity.type
_entity.pdbx_description
1 polymer ?
#
loop_
_entity_poly.entity_id
_entity_poly.type
_entity_poly.pdbx_seq_one_letter_code
_entity_poly.pdbx_strand_id
1 'polypeptide(L)'
;MNALSEARRVARAGAPVVITVWGKAEDCEAAACLGAVAALLPPPPGTPGPFALSEEGALEALVSEAGLVPMESAEVDTLWQYPDEETALRGLLSAGPAARAIRNVGEQRVRETVREALIPFKTSSGSYELSNRFRYLIAVSE
;
A
#
# COMPACT_ATOMS: atom_id res chain seq x y z
N MET A 1 11.74 -11.79 0.83
CA MET A 1 12.10 -12.85 1.80
C MET A 1 12.72 -12.31 3.09
N ASN A 2 13.74 -11.45 3.04
CA ASN A 2 14.49 -11.07 4.26
C ASN A 2 13.65 -10.47 5.41
N ALA A 3 12.60 -9.68 5.12
CA ALA A 3 11.83 -9.02 6.18
C ALA A 3 11.09 -10.00 7.10
N LEU A 4 10.44 -11.04 6.54
CA LEU A 4 9.69 -12.01 7.34
C LEU A 4 10.60 -13.00 8.05
N SER A 5 11.70 -13.40 7.42
CA SER A 5 12.73 -14.21 8.08
C SER A 5 13.33 -13.47 9.27
N GLU A 6 13.60 -12.17 9.13
CA GLU A 6 14.06 -11.34 10.25
C GLU A 6 12.99 -11.15 11.33
N ALA A 7 11.73 -10.94 10.94
CA ALA A 7 10.61 -10.88 11.89
C ALA A 7 10.50 -12.16 12.72
N ARG A 8 10.59 -13.33 12.07
CA ARG A 8 10.65 -14.63 12.74
C ARG A 8 11.85 -14.73 13.69
N ARG A 9 13.04 -14.35 13.23
CA ARG A 9 14.29 -14.46 14.01
C ARG A 9 14.25 -13.65 15.31
N VAL A 10 13.58 -12.49 15.31
CA VAL A 10 13.52 -11.59 16.47
C VAL A 10 12.28 -11.80 17.34
N ALA A 11 11.26 -12.48 16.83
CA ALA A 11 10.08 -12.86 17.60
C ALA A 11 10.45 -13.88 18.69
N ARG A 12 9.75 -13.83 19.83
CA ARG A 12 9.79 -14.94 20.79
C ARG A 12 9.08 -16.14 20.17
N ALA A 13 9.51 -17.35 20.51
CA ALA A 13 8.82 -18.57 20.11
C ALA A 13 7.32 -18.48 20.47
N GLY A 14 6.46 -18.83 19.51
CA GLY A 14 5.00 -18.74 19.62
C GLY A 14 4.40 -17.33 19.57
N ALA A 15 5.21 -16.26 19.42
CA ALA A 15 4.67 -14.91 19.32
C ALA A 15 4.03 -14.65 17.95
N PRO A 16 2.92 -13.89 17.90
CA PRO A 16 2.29 -13.52 16.63
C PRO A 16 3.13 -12.49 15.88
N VAL A 17 3.25 -12.71 14.57
CA VAL A 17 3.73 -11.76 13.57
C VAL A 17 2.52 -11.36 12.73
N VAL A 18 2.19 -10.07 12.73
CA VAL A 18 1.07 -9.53 11.94
C VAL A 18 1.63 -8.83 10.72
N ILE A 19 1.18 -9.25 9.54
CA ILE A 19 1.59 -8.69 8.26
C ILE A 19 0.37 -8.02 7.64
N THR A 20 0.51 -6.78 7.18
CA THR A 20 -0.52 -6.07 6.43
C THR A 20 0.00 -5.71 5.05
N VAL A 21 -0.81 -5.97 4.04
CA VAL A 21 -0.56 -5.64 2.64
C VAL A 21 -1.81 -4.99 2.04
N TRP A 22 -1.67 -4.44 0.83
CA TRP A 22 -2.82 -4.02 0.05
C TRP A 22 -3.72 -5.21 -0.29
N GLY A 23 -5.03 -4.99 -0.31
CA GLY A 23 -5.97 -5.85 -1.00
C GLY A 23 -5.78 -5.77 -2.52
N LYS A 24 -6.72 -6.32 -3.29
CA LYS A 24 -6.62 -6.28 -4.76
C LYS A 24 -6.66 -4.84 -5.28
N ALA A 25 -5.99 -4.59 -6.40
CA ALA A 25 -5.89 -3.26 -6.96
C ALA A 25 -7.26 -2.70 -7.36
N GLU A 26 -8.17 -3.55 -7.87
CA GLU A 26 -9.54 -3.18 -8.22
C GLU A 26 -10.41 -2.76 -7.02
N ASP A 27 -10.04 -3.18 -5.80
CA ASP A 27 -10.72 -2.83 -4.55
C ASP A 27 -10.07 -1.62 -3.85
N CYS A 28 -9.09 -0.98 -4.50
CA CYS A 28 -8.32 0.12 -3.93
C CYS A 28 -8.36 1.36 -4.82
N GLU A 29 -9.19 2.35 -4.49
CA GLU A 29 -9.27 3.60 -5.24
C GLU A 29 -7.93 4.38 -5.23
N ALA A 30 -7.12 4.23 -4.18
CA ALA A 30 -5.76 4.79 -4.16
C ALA A 30 -4.83 4.23 -5.25
N ALA A 31 -5.16 3.10 -5.88
CA ALA A 31 -4.41 2.56 -7.02
C ALA A 31 -4.32 3.57 -8.17
N ALA A 32 -5.34 4.40 -8.39
CA ALA A 32 -5.32 5.46 -9.41
C ALA A 32 -4.21 6.49 -9.13
N CYS A 33 -4.13 6.97 -7.89
CA CYS A 33 -3.09 7.93 -7.47
C CYS A 33 -1.69 7.30 -7.50
N LEU A 34 -1.55 6.05 -7.04
CA LEU A 34 -0.29 5.32 -7.06
C LEU A 34 0.19 5.08 -8.50
N GLY A 35 -0.71 4.70 -9.40
CA GLY A 35 -0.42 4.51 -10.82
C GLY A 35 0.00 5.82 -11.50
N ALA A 36 -0.68 6.92 -11.21
CA ALA A 36 -0.33 8.24 -11.74
C ALA A 36 1.08 8.68 -11.31
N VAL A 37 1.44 8.47 -10.04
CA VAL A 37 2.80 8.73 -9.53
C VAL A 37 3.83 7.78 -10.16
N ALA A 38 3.49 6.49 -10.31
CA ALA A 38 4.39 5.50 -10.90
C ALA A 38 4.74 5.83 -12.35
N ALA A 39 3.81 6.41 -13.11
CA ALA A 39 4.05 6.84 -14.49
C ALA A 39 5.08 7.97 -14.63
N LEU A 40 5.40 8.68 -13.53
CA LEU A 40 6.45 9.71 -13.49
C LEU A 40 7.85 9.14 -13.23
N LEU A 41 7.97 7.82 -13.07
CA LEU A 41 9.21 7.14 -12.73
C LEU A 41 9.58 6.12 -13.81
N PRO A 42 10.89 5.85 -14.00
CA PRO A 42 11.28 4.68 -14.77
C PRO A 42 10.79 3.41 -14.06
N PRO A 43 10.43 2.35 -14.80
CA PRO A 43 10.00 1.08 -14.22
C PRO A 43 11.01 0.59 -13.17
N PRO A 44 10.56 0.20 -11.97
CA PRO A 44 11.47 -0.31 -10.96
C PRO A 44 12.09 -1.63 -11.43
N PRO A 45 13.41 -1.82 -11.31
CA PRO A 45 14.04 -3.06 -11.71
C PRO A 45 13.61 -4.21 -10.79
N GLY A 46 12.93 -5.21 -11.36
CA GLY A 46 12.66 -6.52 -10.74
C GLY A 46 11.87 -6.50 -9.43
N THR A 47 11.27 -5.38 -9.05
CA THR A 47 10.51 -5.26 -7.80
C THR A 47 9.01 -5.29 -8.13
N PRO A 48 8.26 -6.29 -7.64
CA PRO A 48 6.82 -6.33 -7.82
C PRO A 48 6.13 -5.09 -7.23
N GLY A 49 4.98 -4.70 -7.82
CA GLY A 49 4.21 -3.54 -7.39
C GLY A 49 3.58 -3.70 -5.99
N PRO A 50 2.97 -2.64 -5.45
CA PRO A 50 2.40 -2.64 -4.09
C PRO A 50 1.31 -3.71 -3.86
N PHE A 51 0.63 -4.13 -4.94
CA PHE A 51 -0.43 -5.13 -4.92
C PHE A 51 0.07 -6.57 -5.16
N ALA A 52 1.38 -6.81 -5.26
CA ALA A 52 1.90 -8.12 -5.67
C ALA A 52 1.58 -9.29 -4.71
N LEU A 53 1.15 -8.99 -3.48
CA LEU A 53 0.76 -9.96 -2.46
C LEU A 53 -0.76 -9.97 -2.19
N SER A 54 -1.56 -9.31 -3.02
CA SER A 54 -3.01 -9.22 -2.82
C SER A 54 -3.74 -10.52 -3.16
N GLU A 55 -3.18 -11.31 -4.07
CA GLU A 55 -3.81 -12.56 -4.51
C GLU A 55 -3.97 -13.57 -3.37
N GLU A 56 -5.02 -14.37 -3.48
CA GLU A 56 -5.30 -15.43 -2.53
C GLU A 56 -4.12 -16.40 -2.44
N GLY A 57 -3.70 -16.74 -1.21
CA GLY A 57 -2.58 -17.64 -0.96
C GLY A 57 -1.18 -17.03 -1.16
N ALA A 58 -1.02 -15.88 -1.82
CA ALA A 58 0.30 -15.30 -2.10
C ALA A 58 1.04 -14.89 -0.81
N LEU A 59 0.33 -14.26 0.12
CA LEU A 59 0.90 -13.84 1.40
C LEU A 59 1.18 -15.06 2.31
N GLU A 60 0.28 -16.05 2.34
CA GLU A 60 0.44 -17.30 3.08
C GLU A 60 1.66 -18.09 2.60
N ALA A 61 1.84 -18.19 1.28
CA ALA A 61 3.00 -18.85 0.68
C ALA A 61 4.30 -18.14 1.11
N LEU A 62 4.34 -16.81 1.01
CA LEU A 62 5.51 -16.02 1.40
C LEU A 62 5.84 -16.14 2.90
N VAL A 63 4.83 -16.17 3.77
CA VAL A 63 4.99 -16.39 5.21
C VAL A 63 5.50 -17.81 5.50
N SER A 64 4.97 -18.82 4.81
CA SER A 64 5.41 -20.21 4.95
C SER A 64 6.86 -20.40 4.49
N GLU A 65 7.24 -19.78 3.37
CA GLU A 65 8.64 -19.76 2.88
C GLU A 65 9.61 -19.14 3.89
N ALA A 66 9.13 -18.19 4.71
CA ALA A 66 9.91 -17.59 5.79
C ALA A 66 10.01 -18.47 7.05
N GLY A 67 9.34 -19.63 7.08
CA GLY A 67 9.30 -20.56 8.21
C GLY A 67 8.36 -20.12 9.33
N LEU A 68 7.36 -19.30 9.02
CA LEU A 68 6.25 -18.96 9.91
C LEU A 68 5.03 -19.81 9.55
N VAL A 69 4.15 -20.06 10.52
CA VAL A 69 2.90 -20.80 10.32
C VAL A 69 1.73 -19.82 10.19
N PRO A 70 1.05 -19.74 9.03
CA PRO A 70 -0.16 -18.92 8.87
C PRO A 70 -1.29 -19.36 9.81
N MET A 71 -1.96 -18.42 10.47
CA MET A 71 -3.03 -18.70 11.42
C MET A 71 -4.39 -18.13 10.98
N GLU A 72 -4.46 -16.82 10.80
CA GLU A 72 -5.71 -16.11 10.50
C GLU A 72 -5.44 -14.99 9.50
N SER A 73 -6.28 -14.86 8.48
CA SER A 73 -6.25 -13.75 7.55
C SER A 73 -7.62 -13.10 7.41
N ALA A 74 -7.65 -11.78 7.24
CA ALA A 74 -8.87 -11.08 6.87
C ALA A 74 -8.60 -9.87 5.97
N GLU A 75 -9.64 -9.45 5.26
CA GLU A 75 -9.69 -8.21 4.52
C GLU A 75 -10.37 -7.12 5.36
N VAL A 76 -9.90 -5.88 5.22
CA VAL A 76 -10.38 -4.71 5.96
C VAL A 76 -10.61 -3.57 4.98
N ASP A 77 -11.88 -3.19 4.82
CA ASP A 77 -12.24 -1.98 4.10
C ASP A 77 -11.84 -0.75 4.92
N THR A 78 -11.14 0.17 4.27
CA THR A 78 -10.56 1.37 4.87
C THR A 78 -10.89 2.58 4.01
N LEU A 79 -11.70 3.48 4.55
CA LEU A 79 -12.01 4.75 3.93
C LEU A 79 -10.93 5.78 4.29
N TRP A 80 -10.26 6.34 3.30
CA TRP A 80 -9.39 7.50 3.47
C TRP A 80 -10.19 8.77 3.23
N GLN A 81 -10.32 9.60 4.26
CA GLN A 81 -11.05 10.86 4.19
C GLN A 81 -10.10 12.03 4.36
N TYR A 82 -10.18 12.98 3.45
CA TYR A 82 -9.43 14.23 3.52
C TYR A 82 -10.41 15.41 3.47
N PRO A 83 -10.31 16.38 4.39
CA PRO A 83 -11.25 17.50 4.45
C PRO A 83 -11.15 18.45 3.25
N ASP A 84 -10.00 18.50 2.58
CA ASP A 84 -9.72 19.38 1.45
C ASP A 84 -8.60 18.82 0.57
N GLU A 85 -8.42 19.44 -0.61
CA GLU A 85 -7.41 19.03 -1.60
C GLU A 85 -5.98 19.15 -1.05
N GLU A 86 -5.69 20.21 -0.29
CA GLU A 86 -4.35 20.43 0.27
C GLU A 86 -3.96 19.31 1.24
N THR A 87 -4.90 18.87 2.06
CA THR A 87 -4.72 17.79 3.02
C THR A 87 -4.61 16.44 2.32
N ALA A 88 -5.39 16.20 1.26
CA ALA A 88 -5.27 15.01 0.41
C ALA A 88 -3.90 14.94 -0.25
N LEU A 89 -3.46 16.04 -0.88
CA LEU A 89 -2.15 16.14 -1.53
C LEU A 89 -1.03 15.96 -0.52
N ARG A 90 -1.09 16.59 0.65
CA ARG A 90 -0.08 16.41 1.71
C ARG A 90 0.03 14.94 2.14
N GLY A 91 -1.09 14.25 2.32
CA GLY A 91 -1.12 12.83 2.68
C GLY A 91 -0.49 11.94 1.61
N LEU A 92 -0.97 12.08 0.36
CA LEU A 92 -0.53 11.23 -0.76
C LEU A 92 0.92 11.49 -1.19
N LEU A 93 1.39 12.75 -1.12
CA LEU A 93 2.78 13.10 -1.44
C LEU A 93 3.77 12.66 -0.36
N SER A 94 3.29 12.29 0.84
CA SER A 94 4.14 11.77 1.93
C SER A 94 4.57 10.31 1.71
N ALA A 95 4.01 9.62 0.72
CA ALA A 95 4.36 8.23 0.42
C ALA A 95 5.74 8.09 -0.24
N GLY A 96 6.42 6.97 -0.01
CA GLY A 96 7.76 6.69 -0.56
C GLY A 96 7.86 6.85 -2.10
N PRO A 97 6.92 6.29 -2.90
CA PRO A 97 6.91 6.49 -4.35
C PRO A 97 6.78 7.95 -4.77
N ALA A 98 5.92 8.73 -4.07
CA ALA A 98 5.78 10.16 -4.34
C ALA A 98 7.06 10.92 -4.01
N ALA A 99 7.71 10.64 -2.87
CA ALA A 99 9.00 11.24 -2.54
C ALA A 99 10.08 10.93 -3.61
N ARG A 100 10.07 9.73 -4.20
CA ARG A 100 10.97 9.39 -5.31
C ARG A 100 10.61 10.16 -6.60
N ALA A 101 9.32 10.26 -6.93
CA ALA A 101 8.86 11.03 -8.09
C ALA A 101 9.19 12.52 -7.96
N ILE A 102 9.05 13.09 -6.75
CA ILE A 102 9.39 14.50 -6.47
C ILE A 102 10.87 14.76 -6.76
N ARG A 103 11.76 13.84 -6.35
CA ARG A 103 13.19 13.94 -6.68
C ARG A 103 13.48 13.79 -8.17
N ASN A 104 12.61 13.12 -8.92
CA ASN A 104 12.81 12.84 -10.34
C ASN A 104 12.30 13.98 -11.25
N VAL A 105 11.09 14.49 -10.99
CA VAL A 105 10.39 15.44 -11.88
C VAL A 105 9.99 16.75 -11.20
N GLY A 106 10.31 16.92 -9.91
CA GLY A 106 9.95 18.09 -9.11
C GLY A 106 8.59 17.98 -8.44
N GLU A 107 8.43 18.67 -7.31
CA GLU A 107 7.22 18.57 -6.47
C GLU A 107 5.96 19.04 -7.18
N GLN A 108 6.03 20.19 -7.85
CA GLN A 108 4.89 20.77 -8.55
C GLN A 108 4.27 19.81 -9.56
N ARG A 109 5.12 19.10 -10.32
CA ARG A 109 4.66 18.14 -11.32
C ARG A 109 3.95 16.95 -10.68
N VAL A 110 4.51 16.39 -9.61
CA VAL A 110 3.87 15.29 -8.87
C VAL A 110 2.55 15.75 -8.26
N ARG A 111 2.51 16.96 -7.71
CA ARG A 111 1.32 17.54 -7.09
C ARG A 111 0.19 17.74 -8.11
N GLU A 112 0.49 18.19 -9.32
CA GLU A 112 -0.45 18.26 -10.44
C GLU A 112 -0.98 16.89 -10.84
N THR A 113 -0.09 15.92 -11.03
CA THR A 113 -0.47 14.55 -11.39
C THR A 113 -1.37 13.90 -10.35
N VAL A 114 -1.08 14.05 -9.05
CA VAL A 114 -1.93 13.51 -7.99
C VAL A 114 -3.26 14.27 -7.91
N ARG A 115 -3.26 15.59 -8.10
CA ARG A 115 -4.49 16.40 -8.13
C ARG A 115 -5.44 15.93 -9.24
N GLU A 116 -4.93 15.69 -10.44
CA GLU A 116 -5.71 15.18 -11.56
C GLU A 116 -6.30 13.79 -11.24
N ALA A 117 -5.49 12.90 -10.65
CA ALA A 117 -5.95 11.58 -10.22
C ALA A 117 -6.99 11.63 -9.10
N LEU A 118 -7.05 12.71 -8.32
CA LEU A 118 -7.99 12.91 -7.22
C LEU A 118 -9.38 13.40 -7.66
N ILE A 119 -9.53 13.91 -8.89
CA ILE A 119 -10.78 14.50 -9.39
C ILE A 119 -12.00 13.59 -9.18
N PRO A 120 -11.96 12.27 -9.48
CA PRO A 120 -13.11 11.39 -9.31
C PRO A 120 -13.55 11.19 -7.85
N PHE A 121 -12.65 11.44 -6.90
CA PHE A 121 -12.85 11.16 -5.47
C PHE A 121 -13.31 12.38 -4.68
N LYS A 122 -13.51 13.52 -5.34
CA LYS A 122 -13.99 14.73 -4.72
C LYS A 122 -15.50 14.63 -4.46
N THR A 123 -15.90 14.85 -3.22
CA THR A 123 -17.31 14.85 -2.81
C THR A 123 -17.97 16.19 -3.12
N SER A 124 -19.30 16.25 -3.00
CA SER A 124 -20.07 17.49 -3.14
C SER A 124 -19.74 18.55 -2.07
N SER A 125 -19.23 18.14 -0.91
CA SER A 125 -18.78 19.06 0.14
C SER A 125 -17.38 19.63 -0.10
N GLY A 126 -16.67 19.12 -1.11
CA GLY A 126 -15.29 19.49 -1.41
C GLY A 126 -14.22 18.67 -0.67
N SER A 127 -14.63 17.72 0.17
CA SER A 127 -13.73 16.70 0.74
C SER A 127 -13.33 15.65 -0.31
N TYR A 128 -12.38 14.79 0.03
CA TYR A 128 -11.99 13.65 -0.79
C TYR A 128 -12.16 12.35 -0.02
N GLU A 129 -12.70 11.34 -0.69
CA GLU A 129 -12.94 10.02 -0.12
C GLU A 129 -12.40 8.94 -1.05
N LEU A 130 -11.52 8.09 -0.53
CA LEU A 130 -10.97 6.94 -1.27
C LEU A 130 -11.23 5.67 -0.47
N SER A 131 -12.05 4.78 -1.01
CA SER A 131 -12.32 3.45 -0.49
C SER A 131 -11.18 2.52 -0.89
N ASN A 132 -10.54 1.94 0.12
CA ASN A 132 -9.42 1.03 -0.07
C ASN A 132 -9.66 -0.26 0.68
N ARG A 133 -9.01 -1.33 0.22
CA ARG A 133 -8.96 -2.59 0.93
C ARG A 133 -7.54 -2.93 1.33
N PHE A 134 -7.38 -3.35 2.57
CA PHE A 134 -6.15 -3.98 3.04
C PHE A 134 -6.43 -5.43 3.40
N ARG A 135 -5.39 -6.24 3.39
CA ARG A 135 -5.44 -7.60 3.91
C ARG A 135 -4.38 -7.75 4.99
N TYR A 136 -4.72 -8.42 6.07
CA TYR A 136 -3.74 -8.84 7.05
C TYR A 136 -3.69 -10.36 7.19
N LEU A 137 -2.52 -10.84 7.62
CA LEU A 137 -2.27 -12.23 8.01
C LEU A 137 -1.55 -12.24 9.36
N ILE A 138 -2.07 -13.00 10.29
CA ILE A 138 -1.42 -13.36 11.56
C ILE A 138 -0.73 -14.70 11.35
N ALA A 139 0.56 -14.75 11.68
CA ALA A 139 1.36 -15.97 11.65
C ALA A 139 2.15 -16.12 12.94
N VAL A 140 2.61 -17.33 13.24
CA VAL A 140 3.42 -17.60 14.44
C VAL A 140 4.76 -18.22 14.07
N SER A 141 5.78 -17.97 14.91
CA SER A 141 7.03 -18.74 14.87
C SER A 141 6.85 -20.00 15.70
N GLU A 142 7.17 -21.16 15.12
CA GLU A 142 7.34 -22.40 15.89
C GLU A 142 8.56 -22.32 16.83
#